data_AF-A0A4U3A3X6-F1
#
_entry.id   AF-A0A4U3A3X6-F1
#
_cell.length_a   1.000
_cell.length_b   1.000
_cell.length_c   1.000
_cell.angle_alpha   90.00
_cell.angle_beta   90.00
_cell.angle_gamma   90.00
#
_symmetry.space_group_name_H-M   'P 1'
#
loop_
_entity.id
_entity.type
_entity.pdbx_description
1 polymer ?
#
loop_
_entity_poly.entity_id
_entity_poly.type
_entity_poly.pdbx_seq_one_letter_code
_entity_poly.pdbx_strand_id
1 'polypeptide(L)'
;MTEKIFKINGIDICTESFGNPKNPAILLIMGATCSMVYWDEEFCEQLANTGKFVIRFDNRDVGCSVSYEPGTSNYTVTNMAEDAIGVLDAYHID
;
A
#
# COMPACT_ATOMS: atom_id res chain seq x y z
N MET A 1 -5.32 -7.20 13.01
CA MET A 1 -4.82 -6.54 11.79
C MET A 1 -4.57 -7.63 10.77
N THR A 2 -4.85 -7.38 9.49
CA THR A 2 -4.89 -8.45 8.48
C THR A 2 -4.49 -7.87 7.15
N GLU A 3 -3.40 -8.39 6.60
CA GLU A 3 -2.96 -8.13 5.23
C GLU A 3 -4.07 -8.47 4.25
N LYS A 4 -4.25 -7.64 3.24
CA LYS A 4 -5.20 -7.82 2.15
C LYS A 4 -4.48 -7.71 0.82
N ILE A 5 -4.77 -8.65 -0.06
CA ILE A 5 -4.33 -8.58 -1.46
C ILE A 5 -5.49 -8.07 -2.29
N PHE A 6 -5.26 -6.97 -3.02
CA PHE A 6 -6.20 -6.44 -3.99
C PHE A 6 -5.66 -6.63 -5.41
N LYS A 7 -6.55 -6.91 -6.36
CA LYS A 7 -6.24 -6.87 -7.79
C LYS A 7 -6.37 -5.42 -8.27
N ILE A 8 -5.24 -4.74 -8.44
CA ILE A 8 -5.15 -3.32 -8.84
C ILE A 8 -4.38 -3.24 -10.15
N ASN A 9 -4.89 -2.52 -11.15
CA ASN A 9 -4.23 -2.38 -12.46
C ASN A 9 -3.74 -3.71 -13.08
N GLY A 10 -4.50 -4.79 -12.86
CA GLY A 10 -4.20 -6.14 -13.37
C GLY A 10 -3.16 -6.94 -12.57
N ILE A 11 -2.65 -6.40 -11.46
CA ILE A 11 -1.65 -7.06 -10.62
C ILE A 11 -2.14 -7.25 -9.19
N ASP A 12 -1.47 -8.12 -8.43
CA ASP A 12 -1.74 -8.30 -7.01
C ASP A 12 -0.91 -7.30 -6.20
N ILE A 13 -1.58 -6.51 -5.35
CA ILE A 13 -0.96 -5.55 -4.43
C ILE A 13 -1.35 -5.91 -3.00
N CYS A 14 -0.34 -6.14 -2.15
CA CYS A 14 -0.52 -6.38 -0.73
C CYS A 14 -0.64 -5.06 0.03
N THR A 15 -1.61 -4.99 0.93
CA THR A 15 -1.99 -3.79 1.69
C THR A 15 -2.28 -4.15 3.14
N GLU A 16 -2.17 -3.17 4.01
CA GLU A 16 -2.67 -3.22 5.38
C GLU A 16 -3.25 -1.87 5.78
N SER A 17 -4.21 -1.88 6.72
CA SER A 17 -4.85 -0.66 7.21
C SER A 17 -5.06 -0.65 8.72
N PHE A 18 -5.02 0.55 9.30
CA PHE A 18 -5.11 0.83 10.73
C PHE A 18 -6.14 1.92 11.01
N GLY A 19 -6.83 1.82 12.15
CA GLY A 19 -7.83 2.80 12.58
C GLY A 19 -9.20 2.60 11.95
N ASN A 20 -10.05 3.62 12.05
CA ASN A 20 -11.44 3.57 11.60
C ASN A 20 -11.56 4.04 10.14
N PRO A 21 -12.10 3.24 9.21
CA PRO A 21 -12.25 3.62 7.80
C PRO A 21 -13.17 4.84 7.55
N LYS A 22 -13.91 5.30 8.57
CA LYS A 22 -14.70 6.54 8.51
C LYS A 22 -13.89 7.81 8.79
N ASN A 23 -12.64 7.68 9.21
CA ASN A 23 -11.76 8.82 9.47
C ASN A 23 -11.04 9.26 8.19
N PRO A 24 -10.48 10.49 8.14
CA PRO A 24 -9.67 10.93 7.00
C PRO A 24 -8.47 10.00 6.75
N ALA A 25 -8.30 9.60 5.49
CA ALA A 25 -7.28 8.64 5.09
C ALA A 25 -5.86 9.25 5.03
N ILE A 26 -4.86 8.42 5.31
CA ILE A 26 -3.45 8.65 5.04
C ILE A 26 -2.92 7.42 4.33
N LEU A 27 -2.41 7.59 3.11
CA LEU A 27 -1.69 6.54 2.39
C LEU A 27 -0.18 6.70 2.61
N LEU A 28 0.45 5.67 3.14
CA LEU A 28 1.88 5.59 3.33
C LEU A 28 2.51 4.87 2.13
N ILE A 29 3.28 5.61 1.33
CA ILE A 29 4.04 5.08 0.18
C ILE A 29 5.49 4.96 0.62
N MET A 30 6.01 3.73 0.67
CA MET A 30 7.40 3.50 1.06
C MET A 30 8.39 3.81 -0.08
N GLY A 31 9.64 4.07 0.27
CA GLY A 31 10.72 4.31 -0.69
C GLY A 31 11.01 3.09 -1.59
N ALA A 32 11.80 3.33 -2.65
CA ALA A 32 12.16 2.30 -3.62
C ALA A 32 12.78 1.08 -2.93
N THR A 33 12.35 -0.13 -3.33
CA THR A 33 12.83 -1.43 -2.81
C THR A 33 12.57 -1.70 -1.32
N CYS A 34 11.78 -0.85 -0.64
CA CYS A 34 11.43 -1.03 0.77
C CYS A 34 9.96 -1.45 0.93
N SER A 35 9.72 -2.50 1.72
CA SER A 35 8.38 -3.05 1.96
C SER A 35 7.58 -2.19 2.94
N MET A 36 6.25 -2.32 2.90
CA MET A 36 5.33 -1.67 3.83
C MET A 36 5.69 -1.92 5.30
N VAL A 37 6.31 -3.06 5.61
CA VAL A 37 6.69 -3.43 6.97
C VAL A 37 7.73 -2.49 7.59
N TYR A 38 8.47 -1.72 6.78
CA TYR A 38 9.40 -0.71 7.25
C TYR A 38 8.70 0.51 7.88
N TRP A 39 7.40 0.71 7.60
CA TRP A 39 6.57 1.59 8.42
C TRP A 39 6.17 0.81 9.66
N ASP A 40 6.93 0.86 10.75
CA ASP A 40 6.65 0.04 11.94
C ASP A 40 5.17 0.05 12.33
N GLU A 41 4.66 -1.13 12.73
CA GLU A 41 3.25 -1.31 13.11
C GLU A 41 2.84 -0.31 14.19
N GLU A 42 3.69 -0.13 15.21
CA GLU A 42 3.48 0.82 16.29
C GLU A 42 3.37 2.27 15.78
N PHE A 43 4.18 2.66 14.79
CA PHE A 43 4.07 3.98 14.17
C PHE A 43 2.72 4.17 13.47
N CYS A 44 2.27 3.15 12.73
CA CYS A 44 0.98 3.18 12.04
C CYS A 44 -0.20 3.25 13.02
N GLU A 45 -0.14 2.49 14.11
CA GLU A 45 -1.14 2.52 15.19
C GLU A 45 -1.17 3.87 15.90
N GLN A 46 -0.01 4.42 16.27
CA GLN A 46 0.09 5.75 16.89
C GLN A 46 -0.51 6.83 15.99
N LEU A 47 -0.23 6.78 14.68
CA LEU A 47 -0.80 7.71 13.72
C LEU A 47 -2.31 7.54 13.58
N ALA A 48 -2.81 6.30 13.50
CA ALA A 48 -4.24 5.99 13.45
C ALA A 48 -4.98 6.49 14.71
N ASN A 49 -4.36 6.37 15.89
CA ASN A 49 -4.89 6.86 17.16
C ASN A 49 -5.07 8.38 17.22
N THR A 50 -4.49 9.14 16.29
CA THR A 50 -4.78 10.58 16.11
C THR A 50 -6.10 10.87 15.37
N GLY A 51 -6.92 9.85 15.11
CA GLY A 51 -8.18 9.98 14.39
C GLY A 51 -8.00 9.93 12.87
N LYS A 52 -7.06 9.10 12.39
CA LYS A 52 -6.77 8.88 10.97
C LYS A 52 -7.06 7.44 10.57
N PHE A 53 -7.33 7.23 9.28
CA PHE A 53 -7.36 5.90 8.68
C PHE A 53 -6.08 5.69 7.90
N VAL A 54 -5.15 4.90 8.44
CA VAL A 54 -3.81 4.74 7.86
C VAL A 54 -3.80 3.51 6.98
N ILE A 55 -3.33 3.64 5.75
CA ILE A 55 -3.16 2.53 4.80
C ILE A 55 -1.68 2.48 4.41
N ARG A 56 -1.08 1.30 4.42
CA ARG A 56 0.26 1.03 3.87
C ARG A 56 0.16 -0.11 2.86
N PHE A 57 1.08 -0.15 1.90
CA PHE A 57 1.08 -1.19 0.87
C PHE A 57 2.49 -1.46 0.35
N ASP A 58 2.68 -2.66 -0.18
CA ASP A 58 3.89 -3.05 -0.87
C ASP A 58 3.84 -2.57 -2.32
N ASN A 59 4.85 -1.82 -2.76
CA ASN A 59 5.05 -1.53 -4.18
C ASN A 59 5.29 -2.82 -4.98
N ARG A 60 5.16 -2.75 -6.32
CA ARG A 60 5.61 -3.82 -7.23
C ARG A 60 7.07 -4.21 -6.91
N ASP A 61 7.40 -5.48 -7.09
CA ASP A 61 8.72 -6.09 -6.84
C ASP A 61 9.19 -6.05 -5.38
N VAL A 62 8.27 -5.84 -4.43
CA VAL A 62 8.59 -5.76 -3.01
C VAL A 62 7.54 -6.50 -2.18
N GLY A 63 7.98 -7.14 -1.09
CA GLY A 63 7.11 -7.75 -0.09
C GLY A 63 6.18 -8.82 -0.68
N CYS A 64 4.89 -8.72 -0.38
CA CYS A 64 3.87 -9.68 -0.80
C CYS A 64 3.06 -9.21 -2.02
N SER A 65 3.43 -8.09 -2.65
CA SER A 65 2.88 -7.67 -3.93
C SER A 65 3.46 -8.49 -5.09
N VAL A 66 2.96 -8.27 -6.31
CA VAL A 66 3.51 -8.90 -7.52
C VAL A 66 5.03 -8.71 -7.59
N SER A 67 5.75 -9.77 -7.96
CA SER A 67 7.18 -9.73 -8.25
C SER A 67 7.45 -10.37 -9.61
N TYR A 68 8.41 -9.80 -10.32
CA TYR A 68 8.82 -10.22 -11.65
C TYR A 68 10.22 -10.84 -11.61
N GLU A 69 10.50 -11.70 -12.59
CA GLU A 69 11.84 -12.27 -12.74
C GLU A 69 12.87 -11.16 -13.03
N PRO A 70 14.11 -11.27 -12.51
CA PRO A 70 15.14 -10.27 -12.72
C PRO A 70 15.32 -9.90 -14.20
N GLY A 71 15.26 -8.60 -14.50
CA GLY A 71 15.39 -8.07 -15.86
C GLY A 71 14.14 -8.17 -16.74
N THR A 72 12.99 -8.59 -16.17
CA THR A 72 11.71 -8.69 -16.91
C THR A 72 10.67 -7.66 -16.49
N SER A 73 10.89 -6.93 -15.39
CA SER A 73 10.01 -5.86 -14.93
C SER A 73 9.83 -4.81 -16.03
N ASN A 74 8.59 -4.58 -16.44
CA ASN A 74 8.24 -3.63 -17.51
C ASN A 74 7.15 -2.67 -17.03
N TYR A 75 7.46 -1.89 -16.00
CA TYR A 75 6.61 -0.83 -15.48
C TYR A 75 7.41 0.45 -15.28
N THR A 76 6.70 1.57 -15.19
CA THR A 76 7.28 2.90 -14.97
C THR A 76 6.90 3.43 -13.58
N VAL A 77 7.55 4.50 -13.15
CA VAL A 77 7.14 5.22 -11.93
C VAL A 77 5.70 5.73 -12.03
N THR A 78 5.23 6.06 -13.24
CA THR A 78 3.83 6.43 -13.47
C THR A 78 2.89 5.28 -13.15
N ASN A 79 3.23 4.04 -13.54
CA ASN A 79 2.42 2.88 -13.17
C ASN A 79 2.39 2.65 -11.66
N MET A 80 3.50 2.89 -10.95
CA MET A 80 3.51 2.82 -9.49
C MET A 80 2.60 3.89 -8.84
N ALA A 81 2.56 5.10 -9.42
CA ALA A 81 1.64 6.13 -8.96
C ALA A 81 0.17 5.75 -9.22
N GLU A 82 -0.13 5.14 -10.38
CA GLU A 82 -1.45 4.59 -10.71
C GLU A 82 -1.84 3.46 -9.74
N ASP A 83 -0.90 2.64 -9.28
CA ASP A 83 -1.18 1.60 -8.27
C ASP A 83 -1.54 2.22 -6.92
N ALA A 84 -0.84 3.28 -6.51
CA ALA A 84 -1.17 3.99 -5.28
C ALA A 84 -2.58 4.60 -5.31
N ILE A 85 -3.00 5.13 -6.46
CA ILE A 85 -4.39 5.58 -6.68
C ILE A 85 -5.35 4.38 -6.60
N GLY A 86 -5.03 3.27 -7.27
CA GLY A 86 -5.85 2.06 -7.21
C GLY A 86 -5.97 1.46 -5.80
N VAL A 87 -4.99 1.66 -4.93
CA VAL A 87 -5.09 1.31 -3.50
C VAL A 87 -6.15 2.18 -2.81
N LEU A 88 -6.19 3.48 -3.08
CA LEU A 88 -7.23 4.36 -2.56
C LEU A 88 -8.62 3.93 -3.04
N ASP A 89 -8.76 3.63 -4.33
CA ASP A 89 -10.01 3.12 -4.92
C ASP A 89 -10.47 1.81 -4.26
N ALA A 90 -9.54 0.88 -4.03
CA ALA A 90 -9.81 -0.42 -3.40
C ALA A 90 -10.28 -0.28 -1.93
N TYR A 91 -9.88 0.81 -1.27
CA TYR A 91 -10.33 1.17 0.08
C TYR A 91 -11.52 2.13 0.09
N HIS A 92 -12.08 2.46 -1.08
CA HIS A 92 -13.22 3.38 -1.25
C HIS A 92 -12.94 4.79 -0.71
N ILE A 93 -11.76 5.32 -0.99
CA ILE A 93 -11.36 6.69 -0.64
C ILE A 93 -11.54 7.59 -1.87
N ASP A 94 -12.36 8.64 -1.73
CA ASP A 94 -12.67 9.63 -2.77
C ASP A 94 -11.57 10.70 -2.96
#